data_AF-A0A0L6UQ60-F1
#
_entry.id   AF-A0A0L6UQ60-F1
#
_cell.length_a   1.000
_cell.length_b   1.000
_cell.length_c   1.000
_cell.angle_alpha   90.00
_cell.angle_beta   90.00
_cell.angle_gamma   90.00
#
_symmetry.space_group_name_H-M   'P 1'
#
loop_
_entity.id
_entity.type
_entity.pdbx_description
1 polymer ?
#
loop_
_entity_poly.entity_id
_entity_poly.type
_entity_poly.pdbx_seq_one_letter_code
_entity_poly.pdbx_strand_id
1 'polypeptide(L)'
;MTASKLQCNDASYADPKFKPKRFKDIQRSPFKDRCILYLHVNDMIITGDEVQTVKDEIQAKWEMEDFGVAKFAVGIKIERDKSGNYSIHQHRMINHVLERFNMSNCRPASTPFGYNIELLKSTDEDHAIFIKQNPNYRKAVGSLMYIAICTRPDISFAVGVLSRFLEKPNQLHWDSFIHVLRYLKSTDNLTIKYTSQRETDLKPNPSWTFPEGASDTDWAGDRSTLRSTTGYVFKFMGGAISWRSQLQPTVALSSTEAEYRAITEAGQEALWLMKLMKQLEIPVNTPLKLICDNLSAIHLAQNPVHHGQVKHVAIEHHWIREHVSNGTFKMKNVYTSEMIADLLTKNLSKGPFVKFCQMIGMTNDVRIEGDC
;
A
#
# COMPACT_ATOMS: atom_id res chain seq x y z
N MET A 1 -12.15 -18.06 9.67
CA MET A 1 -11.41 -18.99 8.79
C MET A 1 -9.91 -18.77 8.98
N THR A 2 -9.13 -19.85 8.99
CA THR A 2 -7.66 -19.82 9.06
C THR A 2 -7.07 -20.21 7.71
N ALA A 3 -6.16 -19.40 7.18
CA ALA A 3 -5.48 -19.69 5.92
C ALA A 3 -4.34 -20.70 6.13
N SER A 4 -4.18 -21.64 5.20
CA SER A 4 -3.09 -22.60 5.12
C SER A 4 -2.12 -22.27 4.00
N LYS A 5 -0.85 -22.67 4.11
CA LYS A 5 0.17 -22.49 3.07
C LYS A 5 0.62 -23.82 2.49
N LEU A 6 0.57 -23.93 1.16
CA LEU A 6 1.25 -24.98 0.39
C LEU A 6 2.41 -24.36 -0.41
N GLN A 7 3.44 -25.15 -0.73
CA GLN A 7 4.49 -24.78 -1.67
C GLN A 7 4.71 -25.88 -2.70
N CYS A 8 4.82 -25.51 -3.98
CA CYS A 8 5.16 -26.45 -5.05
C CYS A 8 6.69 -26.67 -5.09
N ASN A 9 7.11 -27.93 -5.12
CA ASN A 9 8.53 -28.29 -5.19
C ASN A 9 9.06 -28.42 -6.63
N ASP A 10 8.16 -28.59 -7.60
CA ASP A 10 8.52 -28.72 -9.01
C ASP A 10 8.63 -27.37 -9.72
N ALA A 11 9.87 -26.93 -9.96
CA ALA A 11 10.18 -25.75 -10.78
C ALA A 11 10.10 -26.02 -12.31
N SER A 12 9.73 -27.25 -12.71
CA SER A 12 9.66 -27.68 -14.10
C SER A 12 8.28 -28.24 -14.42
N TYR A 13 7.71 -27.78 -15.53
CA TYR A 13 6.44 -28.18 -16.18
C TYR A 13 5.23 -27.28 -15.92
N ALA A 14 5.07 -26.29 -16.81
CA ALA A 14 3.75 -25.82 -17.21
C ALA A 14 3.21 -26.79 -18.28
N ASP A 15 2.13 -27.52 -17.98
CA ASP A 15 1.37 -28.26 -19.00
C ASP A 15 0.73 -27.26 -19.99
N PRO A 16 1.11 -27.26 -21.29
CA PRO A 16 0.58 -26.33 -22.29
C PRO A 16 -0.92 -26.48 -22.56
N LYS A 17 -1.58 -27.52 -22.03
CA LYS A 17 -3.01 -27.81 -22.29
C LYS A 17 -3.97 -27.30 -21.22
N PHE A 18 -3.48 -26.73 -20.11
CA PHE A 18 -4.38 -26.23 -19.06
C PHE A 18 -5.01 -24.89 -19.45
N LYS A 19 -6.27 -24.93 -19.91
CA LYS A 19 -7.13 -23.75 -20.04
C LYS A 19 -8.07 -23.68 -18.84
N PRO A 20 -7.92 -22.71 -17.91
CA PRO A 20 -8.86 -22.56 -16.81
C PRO A 20 -10.24 -22.21 -17.38
N LYS A 21 -11.25 -23.02 -17.07
CA LYS A 21 -12.64 -22.73 -17.44
C LYS A 21 -13.10 -21.51 -16.65
N ARG A 22 -13.66 -20.51 -17.35
CA ARG A 22 -14.31 -19.35 -16.73
C ARG A 22 -15.61 -19.82 -16.09
N PHE A 23 -15.70 -19.70 -14.77
CA PHE A 23 -16.94 -19.91 -14.02
C PHE A 23 -17.92 -18.78 -14.35
N LYS A 24 -18.96 -19.10 -15.12
CA LYS A 24 -20.16 -18.29 -15.23
C LYS A 24 -21.34 -19.18 -14.84
N ASP A 25 -22.27 -18.58 -14.13
CA ASP A 25 -23.63 -19.06 -13.84
C ASP A 25 -23.82 -19.87 -12.56
N ILE A 26 -23.60 -19.26 -11.39
CA ILE A 26 -24.25 -19.69 -10.14
C ILE A 26 -24.61 -18.47 -9.27
N GLN A 27 -25.90 -18.28 -8.96
CA GLN A 27 -26.37 -17.39 -7.89
C GLN A 27 -26.47 -18.19 -6.58
N ARG A 28 -25.59 -17.97 -5.59
CA ARG A 28 -25.68 -18.59 -4.24
C ARG A 28 -25.13 -17.66 -3.12
N SER A 29 -25.61 -17.92 -1.90
CA SER A 29 -25.41 -17.24 -0.60
C SER A 29 -23.95 -17.30 -0.06
N PRO A 30 -23.47 -16.37 0.82
CA PRO A 30 -22.08 -15.91 0.74
C PRO A 30 -20.96 -16.69 1.48
N PHE A 31 -21.17 -17.76 2.25
CA PHE A 31 -20.04 -18.40 2.97
C PHE A 31 -20.22 -19.90 3.30
N LYS A 32 -20.73 -20.72 2.37
CA LYS A 32 -20.71 -22.19 2.54
C LYS A 32 -20.18 -22.84 1.27
N ASP A 33 -19.25 -23.79 1.42
CA ASP A 33 -18.69 -24.64 0.36
C ASP A 33 -17.71 -23.92 -0.58
N ARG A 34 -16.85 -23.03 -0.06
CA ARG A 34 -15.88 -22.29 -0.89
C ARG A 34 -14.46 -22.29 -0.34
N CYS A 35 -13.49 -22.37 -1.27
CA CYS A 35 -12.08 -22.07 -1.03
C CYS A 35 -11.59 -20.93 -1.93
N ILE A 36 -10.77 -20.07 -1.35
CA ILE A 36 -10.01 -19.02 -2.03
C ILE A 36 -8.55 -19.46 -2.05
N LEU A 37 -7.98 -19.44 -3.25
CA LEU A 37 -6.59 -19.78 -3.50
C LEU A 37 -5.85 -18.54 -4.00
N TYR A 38 -4.88 -18.08 -3.21
CA TYR A 38 -3.87 -17.12 -3.66
C TYR A 38 -2.64 -17.90 -4.11
N LEU A 39 -2.14 -17.59 -5.31
CA LEU A 39 -0.97 -18.26 -5.89
C LEU A 39 0.06 -17.22 -6.30
N HIS A 40 1.30 -17.39 -5.86
CA HIS A 40 2.43 -16.54 -6.19
C HIS A 40 3.68 -17.39 -6.43
N VAL A 41 4.04 -17.58 -7.71
CA VAL A 41 5.14 -18.45 -8.12
C VAL A 41 4.94 -19.85 -7.50
N ASN A 42 5.75 -20.21 -6.50
CA ASN A 42 5.69 -21.51 -5.84
C ASN A 42 4.87 -21.47 -4.54
N ASP A 43 4.54 -20.28 -4.02
CA ASP A 43 3.77 -20.10 -2.79
C ASP A 43 2.27 -20.12 -3.07
N MET A 44 1.52 -20.92 -2.30
CA MET A 44 0.06 -20.98 -2.36
C MET A 44 -0.53 -20.76 -0.97
N ILE A 45 -1.52 -19.88 -0.87
CA ILE A 45 -2.29 -19.65 0.36
C ILE A 45 -3.73 -20.02 0.09
N ILE A 46 -4.27 -20.91 0.92
CA ILE A 46 -5.62 -21.48 0.78
C ILE A 46 -6.43 -21.11 2.01
N THR A 47 -7.63 -20.57 1.82
CA THR A 47 -8.57 -20.29 2.92
C THR A 47 -9.99 -20.62 2.49
N GLY A 48 -10.84 -21.08 3.40
CA GLY A 48 -12.21 -21.47 3.08
C GLY A 48 -12.74 -22.55 4.00
N ASP A 49 -13.86 -23.16 3.60
CA ASP A 49 -14.52 -24.25 4.34
C ASP A 49 -13.94 -25.63 4.00
N GLU A 50 -13.53 -25.83 2.74
CA GLU A 50 -13.07 -27.13 2.21
C GLU A 50 -11.55 -27.18 1.98
N VAL A 51 -10.78 -26.48 2.82
CA VAL A 51 -9.33 -26.31 2.61
C VAL A 51 -8.62 -27.66 2.49
N GLN A 52 -8.99 -28.65 3.31
CA GLN A 52 -8.35 -29.97 3.28
C GLN A 52 -8.62 -30.71 1.96
N THR A 53 -9.87 -30.74 1.51
CA THR A 53 -10.25 -31.36 0.22
C THR A 53 -9.45 -30.75 -0.92
N VAL A 54 -9.33 -29.42 -0.96
CA VAL A 54 -8.56 -28.72 -2.00
C VAL A 54 -7.08 -29.03 -1.90
N LYS A 55 -6.51 -29.13 -0.70
CA LYS A 55 -5.11 -29.56 -0.51
C LYS A 55 -4.87 -30.95 -1.08
N ASP A 56 -5.74 -31.90 -0.73
CA ASP A 56 -5.63 -33.30 -1.16
C ASP A 56 -5.69 -33.41 -2.70
N GLU A 57 -6.59 -32.68 -3.35
CA GLU A 57 -6.70 -32.64 -4.82
C GLU A 57 -5.47 -32.06 -5.52
N ILE A 58 -4.83 -31.06 -4.92
CA ILE A 58 -3.61 -30.44 -5.46
C ILE A 58 -2.41 -31.38 -5.24
N GLN A 59 -2.27 -31.95 -4.04
CA GLN A 59 -1.23 -32.91 -3.70
C GLN A 59 -1.29 -34.21 -4.53
N ALA A 60 -2.48 -34.60 -4.98
CA ALA A 60 -2.63 -35.73 -5.88
C ALA A 60 -2.05 -35.49 -7.29
N LYS A 61 -1.84 -34.22 -7.67
CA LYS A 61 -1.38 -33.83 -9.02
C LYS A 61 0.04 -33.27 -9.05
N TRP A 62 0.48 -32.63 -7.96
CA TRP A 62 1.76 -31.95 -7.86
C TRP A 62 2.47 -32.29 -6.55
N GLU A 63 3.80 -32.30 -6.58
CA GLU A 63 4.58 -32.44 -5.35
C GLU A 63 4.48 -31.15 -4.52
N MET A 64 3.66 -31.19 -3.47
CA MET A 64 3.42 -30.05 -2.59
C MET A 64 3.84 -30.33 -1.15
N GLU A 65 4.50 -29.36 -0.54
CA GLU A 65 4.75 -29.33 0.90
C GLU A 65 3.68 -28.48 1.61
N ASP A 66 3.03 -29.03 2.65
CA ASP A 66 2.06 -28.31 3.48
C ASP A 66 2.72 -27.74 4.73
N PHE A 67 2.77 -26.41 4.81
CA PHE A 67 3.35 -25.67 5.94
C PHE A 67 2.32 -25.39 7.04
N GLY A 68 1.12 -25.96 6.94
CA GLY A 68 0.04 -25.74 7.89
C GLY A 68 -0.50 -24.31 7.82
N VAL A 69 -0.79 -23.71 8.97
CA VAL A 69 -1.30 -22.34 9.05
C VAL A 69 -0.30 -21.36 8.44
N ALA A 70 -0.77 -20.49 7.54
CA ALA A 70 0.06 -19.53 6.84
C ALA A 70 0.68 -18.52 7.82
N LYS A 71 2.00 -18.67 8.06
CA LYS A 71 2.80 -17.73 8.86
C LYS A 71 3.60 -16.75 8.00
N PHE A 72 3.76 -17.04 6.71
CA PHE A 72 4.51 -16.22 5.76
C PHE A 72 3.88 -16.26 4.37
N ALA A 73 3.96 -15.16 3.64
CA ALA A 73 3.50 -15.02 2.27
C ALA A 73 4.46 -14.11 1.50
N VAL A 74 5.18 -14.63 0.50
CA VAL A 74 6.09 -13.81 -0.34
C VAL A 74 7.10 -12.99 0.50
N GLY A 75 7.57 -13.51 1.63
CA GLY A 75 8.48 -12.78 2.53
C GLY A 75 7.81 -11.74 3.44
N ILE A 76 6.48 -11.69 3.49
CA ILE A 76 5.68 -10.99 4.50
C ILE A 76 5.35 -11.98 5.62
N LYS A 77 5.61 -11.61 6.88
CA LYS A 77 5.19 -12.37 8.05
C LYS A 77 3.71 -12.09 8.34
N ILE A 78 2.95 -13.14 8.61
CA ILE A 78 1.54 -13.08 9.01
C ILE A 78 1.44 -13.63 10.43
N GLU A 79 0.85 -12.85 11.31
CA GLU A 79 0.63 -13.22 12.70
C GLU A 79 -0.84 -13.05 13.05
N ARG A 80 -1.34 -13.93 13.91
CA ARG A 80 -2.72 -13.90 14.38
C ARG A 80 -2.73 -13.95 15.90
N ASP A 81 -3.35 -12.96 16.52
CA ASP A 81 -3.45 -12.89 17.99
C ASP A 81 -4.57 -13.81 18.53
N LYS A 82 -4.62 -13.97 19.86
CA LYS A 82 -5.66 -14.75 20.55
C LYS A 82 -7.07 -14.18 20.36
N SER A 83 -7.18 -12.90 20.03
CA SER A 83 -8.46 -12.23 19.72
C SER A 83 -8.90 -12.45 18.27
N GLY A 84 -8.06 -13.08 17.45
CA GLY A 84 -8.32 -13.39 16.05
C GLY A 84 -7.87 -12.30 15.08
N ASN A 85 -7.29 -11.19 15.54
CA ASN A 85 -6.78 -10.11 14.68
C ASN A 85 -5.53 -10.57 13.95
N TYR A 86 -5.35 -10.05 12.73
CA TYR A 86 -4.15 -10.31 11.94
C TYR A 86 -3.19 -9.13 11.97
N SER A 87 -1.90 -9.41 11.96
CA SER A 87 -0.84 -8.43 11.76
C SER A 87 0.07 -8.88 10.62
N ILE A 88 0.47 -7.95 9.75
CA ILE A 88 1.47 -8.21 8.71
C ILE A 88 2.68 -7.28 8.84
N HIS A 89 3.87 -7.83 8.59
CA HIS A 89 5.12 -7.09 8.71
C HIS A 89 6.30 -7.80 8.02
N GLN A 90 7.43 -7.09 7.89
CA GLN A 90 8.66 -7.59 7.27
C GLN A 90 9.90 -7.37 8.15
N HIS A 91 9.79 -7.62 9.47
CA HIS A 91 10.89 -7.37 10.43
C HIS A 91 12.21 -8.05 10.04
N ARG A 92 12.16 -9.30 9.57
CA ARG A 92 13.35 -10.02 9.10
C ARG A 92 14.03 -9.31 7.93
N MET A 93 13.26 -8.81 6.96
CA MET A 93 13.79 -8.09 5.81
C MET A 93 14.35 -6.73 6.23
N ILE A 94 13.66 -6.01 7.12
CA ILE A 94 14.14 -4.74 7.69
C ILE A 94 15.49 -4.95 8.39
N ASN A 95 15.62 -5.96 9.25
CA ASN A 95 16.87 -6.27 9.94
C ASN A 95 18.00 -6.64 8.97
N HIS A 96 17.73 -7.45 7.95
CA HIS A 96 18.71 -7.79 6.92
C HIS A 96 19.19 -6.54 6.14
N VAL A 97 18.28 -5.61 5.83
CA VAL A 97 18.66 -4.32 5.22
C VAL A 97 19.51 -3.49 6.19
N LEU A 98 19.14 -3.40 7.46
CA LEU A 98 19.92 -2.68 8.47
C LEU A 98 21.34 -3.24 8.62
N GLU A 99 21.49 -4.56 8.75
CA GLU A 99 22.79 -5.24 8.83
C GLU A 99 23.64 -4.95 7.60
N ARG A 100 23.05 -5.08 6.40
CA ARG A 100 23.74 -4.87 5.13
C ARG A 100 24.33 -3.46 4.98
N PHE A 101 23.75 -2.46 5.62
CA PHE A 101 24.24 -1.07 5.60
C PHE A 101 24.91 -0.65 6.91
N ASN A 102 25.24 -1.59 7.81
CA ASN A 102 25.85 -1.33 9.13
C ASN A 102 25.01 -0.40 10.02
N MET A 103 23.69 -0.51 9.95
CA MET A 103 22.72 0.35 10.65
C MET A 103 22.01 -0.33 11.83
N SER A 104 22.40 -1.55 12.18
CA SER A 104 21.77 -2.31 13.29
C SER A 104 21.83 -1.58 14.65
N ASN A 105 22.91 -0.82 14.88
CA ASN A 105 23.16 -0.05 16.11
C ASN A 105 23.11 1.47 15.88
N CYS A 106 22.43 1.93 14.82
CA CYS A 106 22.36 3.34 14.49
C CYS A 106 21.53 4.14 15.53
N ARG A 107 21.75 5.46 15.57
CA ARG A 107 20.89 6.35 16.37
C ARG A 107 19.48 6.37 15.79
N PRO A 108 18.41 6.25 16.61
CA PRO A 108 17.05 6.24 16.09
C PRO A 108 16.65 7.57 15.44
N ALA A 109 15.66 7.51 14.56
CA ALA A 109 14.91 8.66 14.04
C ALA A 109 13.40 8.43 14.26
N SER A 110 12.62 9.49 14.48
CA SER A 110 11.18 9.36 14.76
C SER A 110 10.29 9.48 13.52
N THR A 111 10.85 9.92 12.40
CA THR A 111 10.18 10.07 11.09
C THR A 111 11.12 9.54 10.00
N PRO A 112 10.61 9.06 8.85
CA PRO A 112 11.41 8.50 7.77
C PRO A 112 12.22 9.54 7.01
N PHE A 113 11.82 10.82 7.11
CA PHE A 113 12.50 11.93 6.48
C PHE A 113 12.76 13.01 7.52
N GLY A 114 13.92 13.66 7.45
CA GLY A 114 14.27 14.74 8.37
C GLY A 114 13.40 15.98 8.09
N TYR A 115 13.03 16.70 9.14
CA TYR A 115 12.28 17.95 9.00
C TYR A 115 13.10 18.98 8.21
N ASN A 116 12.47 19.70 7.28
CA ASN A 116 13.10 20.71 6.41
C ASN A 116 14.26 20.21 5.52
N ILE A 117 14.38 18.90 5.28
CA ILE A 117 15.31 18.41 4.24
C ILE A 117 14.67 18.60 2.87
N GLU A 118 15.33 19.36 2.02
CA GLU A 118 14.97 19.54 0.61
C GLU A 118 16.04 18.85 -0.25
N LEU A 119 15.63 17.89 -1.07
CA LEU A 119 16.52 17.18 -1.98
C LEU A 119 16.45 17.81 -3.36
N LEU A 120 17.61 18.25 -3.85
CA LEU A 120 17.78 18.89 -5.15
C LEU A 120 18.67 18.05 -6.05
N LYS A 121 18.53 18.21 -7.36
CA LYS A 121 19.40 17.56 -8.35
C LYS A 121 20.87 17.85 -8.03
N SER A 122 21.68 16.81 -8.08
CA SER A 122 23.12 16.91 -7.86
C SER A 122 23.81 17.66 -8.99
N THR A 123 24.78 18.52 -8.64
CA THR A 123 25.72 19.07 -9.61
C THR A 123 26.63 17.95 -10.15
N ASP A 124 27.31 18.20 -11.28
CA ASP A 124 28.32 17.24 -11.78
C ASP A 124 29.46 17.02 -10.78
N GLU A 125 29.86 18.08 -10.07
CA GLU A 125 30.91 18.02 -9.05
C GLU A 125 30.49 17.18 -7.84
N ASP A 126 29.31 17.43 -7.26
CA ASP A 126 28.79 16.66 -6.12
C ASP A 126 28.66 15.17 -6.47
N HIS A 127 28.14 14.89 -7.66
CA HIS A 127 27.99 13.52 -8.14
C HIS A 127 29.35 12.85 -8.34
N ALA A 128 30.33 13.55 -8.93
CA ALA A 128 31.69 13.05 -9.12
C ALA A 128 32.40 12.75 -7.79
N ILE A 129 32.17 13.56 -6.76
CA ILE A 129 32.68 13.29 -5.40
C ILE A 129 32.01 12.05 -4.82
N PHE A 130 30.70 11.93 -4.96
CA PHE A 130 29.91 10.83 -4.42
C PHE A 130 30.30 9.47 -5.03
N ILE A 131 30.42 9.38 -6.36
CA ILE A 131 30.75 8.12 -7.04
C ILE A 131 32.15 7.60 -6.69
N LYS A 132 33.10 8.47 -6.32
CA LYS A 132 34.44 8.07 -5.86
C LYS A 132 34.40 7.24 -4.58
N GLN A 133 33.35 7.39 -3.77
CA GLN A 133 33.14 6.57 -2.57
C GLN A 133 32.56 5.17 -2.89
N ASN A 134 32.24 4.91 -4.17
CA ASN A 134 31.64 3.67 -4.70
C ASN A 134 30.34 3.18 -4.01
N PRO A 135 29.38 4.04 -3.61
CA PRO A 135 28.11 3.59 -3.05
C PRO A 135 27.15 3.13 -4.15
N ASN A 136 26.57 1.94 -4.02
CA ASN A 136 25.51 1.50 -4.93
C ASN A 136 24.15 2.06 -4.49
N TYR A 137 23.93 3.34 -4.77
CA TYR A 137 22.70 4.07 -4.39
C TYR A 137 21.43 3.40 -4.92
N ARG A 138 21.43 2.97 -6.19
CA ARG A 138 20.26 2.31 -6.80
C ARG A 138 19.89 1.01 -6.07
N LYS A 139 20.88 0.18 -5.72
CA LYS A 139 20.67 -1.04 -4.95
C LYS A 139 20.26 -0.75 -3.50
N ALA A 140 20.65 0.40 -2.95
CA ALA A 140 20.24 0.85 -1.62
C ALA A 140 18.76 1.25 -1.60
N VAL A 141 18.33 2.17 -2.45
CA VAL A 141 16.92 2.57 -2.57
C VAL A 141 16.03 1.37 -2.95
N GLY A 142 16.48 0.53 -3.88
CA GLY A 142 15.77 -0.68 -4.28
C GLY A 142 15.52 -1.66 -3.13
N SER A 143 16.38 -1.69 -2.10
CA SER A 143 16.18 -2.55 -0.92
C SER A 143 15.02 -2.11 -0.03
N LEU A 144 14.65 -0.82 -0.08
CA LEU A 144 13.51 -0.26 0.67
C LEU A 144 12.19 -0.39 -0.09
N MET A 145 12.25 -0.45 -1.42
CA MET A 145 11.07 -0.45 -2.29
C MET A 145 10.09 -1.57 -1.93
N TYR A 146 10.58 -2.79 -1.73
CA TYR A 146 9.73 -3.92 -1.38
C TYR A 146 9.07 -3.76 -0.01
N ILE A 147 9.82 -3.23 0.97
CA ILE A 147 9.33 -2.96 2.32
C ILE A 147 8.20 -1.91 2.25
N ALA A 148 8.41 -0.83 1.50
CA ALA A 148 7.45 0.26 1.31
C ALA A 148 6.15 -0.20 0.64
N ILE A 149 6.25 -1.07 -0.36
CA ILE A 149 5.11 -1.58 -1.14
C ILE A 149 4.28 -2.60 -0.36
N CYS A 150 4.92 -3.43 0.48
CA CYS A 150 4.24 -4.57 1.08
C CYS A 150 3.75 -4.34 2.50
N THR A 151 4.49 -3.64 3.36
CA THR A 151 4.14 -3.53 4.79
C THR A 151 4.43 -2.20 5.45
N ARG A 152 5.12 -1.28 4.77
CA ARG A 152 5.51 0.04 5.31
C ARG A 152 5.01 1.22 4.48
N PRO A 153 3.68 1.45 4.44
CA PRO A 153 3.11 2.61 3.75
C PRO A 153 3.72 3.94 4.21
N ASP A 154 4.07 4.02 5.49
CA ASP A 154 4.67 5.15 6.17
C ASP A 154 6.05 5.59 5.63
N ILE A 155 6.80 4.72 4.93
CA ILE A 155 8.05 5.12 4.26
C ILE A 155 7.88 5.40 2.77
N SER A 156 6.68 5.19 2.21
CA SER A 156 6.45 5.22 0.75
C SER A 156 6.82 6.57 0.13
N PHE A 157 6.46 7.67 0.81
CA PHE A 157 6.83 9.01 0.35
C PHE A 157 8.35 9.19 0.32
N ALA A 158 9.05 8.85 1.41
CA ALA A 158 10.50 8.97 1.50
C ALA A 158 11.21 8.14 0.41
N VAL A 159 10.80 6.89 0.20
CA VAL A 159 11.33 6.03 -0.86
C VAL A 159 11.02 6.58 -2.25
N GLY A 160 9.82 7.14 -2.46
CA GLY A 160 9.41 7.80 -3.69
C GLY A 160 10.28 9.02 -4.02
N VAL A 161 10.62 9.85 -3.02
CA VAL A 161 11.52 11.00 -3.19
C VAL A 161 12.95 10.53 -3.50
N LEU A 162 13.51 9.58 -2.75
CA LEU A 162 14.86 9.04 -2.99
C LEU A 162 14.99 8.41 -4.38
N SER A 163 13.92 7.78 -4.88
CA SER A 163 13.89 7.16 -6.21
C SER A 163 14.01 8.17 -7.37
N ARG A 164 13.84 9.48 -7.12
CA ARG A 164 14.02 10.53 -8.14
C ARG A 164 15.49 10.75 -8.51
N PHE A 165 16.41 10.29 -7.66
CA PHE A 165 17.85 10.57 -7.77
C PHE A 165 18.68 9.31 -8.08
N LEU A 166 18.06 8.26 -8.64
CA LEU A 166 18.73 6.98 -8.93
C LEU A 166 19.80 7.03 -10.02
N GLU A 167 19.74 8.03 -10.90
CA GLU A 167 20.71 8.23 -12.00
C GLU A 167 21.90 9.04 -11.54
N LYS A 168 21.65 10.18 -10.87
CA LYS A 168 22.69 11.13 -10.44
C LYS A 168 22.54 11.51 -8.95
N PRO A 169 22.89 10.60 -8.02
CA PRO A 169 22.86 10.85 -6.57
C PRO A 169 24.05 11.68 -6.04
N ASN A 170 23.92 12.25 -4.85
CA ASN A 170 25.01 12.90 -4.09
C ASN A 170 24.97 12.45 -2.62
N GLN A 171 25.85 13.03 -1.79
CA GLN A 171 25.94 12.72 -0.36
C GLN A 171 24.64 12.97 0.39
N LEU A 172 23.93 14.07 0.12
CA LEU A 172 22.68 14.40 0.79
C LEU A 172 21.57 13.37 0.52
N HIS A 173 21.53 12.83 -0.71
CA HIS A 173 20.63 11.74 -1.08
C HIS A 173 20.95 10.45 -0.29
N TRP A 174 22.24 10.14 -0.12
CA TRP A 174 22.67 9.00 0.69
C TRP A 174 22.36 9.19 2.17
N ASP A 175 22.63 10.36 2.74
CA ASP A 175 22.36 10.66 4.14
C ASP A 175 20.85 10.58 4.45
N SER A 176 20.02 10.96 3.49
CA SER A 176 18.56 10.83 3.59
C SER A 176 18.10 9.36 3.50
N PHE A 177 18.75 8.53 2.67
CA PHE A 177 18.55 7.07 2.70
C PHE A 177 18.95 6.47 4.06
N ILE A 178 20.10 6.87 4.60
CA ILE A 178 20.56 6.46 5.94
C ILE A 178 19.55 6.91 7.02
N HIS A 179 18.93 8.09 6.87
CA HIS A 179 17.87 8.55 7.78
C HIS A 179 16.65 7.62 7.77
N VAL A 180 16.21 7.15 6.60
CA VAL A 180 15.12 6.16 6.51
C VAL A 180 15.48 4.88 7.27
N LEU A 181 16.74 4.41 7.18
CA LEU A 181 17.21 3.25 7.95
C LEU A 181 17.15 3.49 9.46
N ARG A 182 17.52 4.69 9.92
CA ARG A 182 17.40 5.07 11.35
C ARG A 182 15.96 5.04 11.84
N TYR A 183 15.01 5.40 10.98
CA TYR A 183 13.59 5.31 11.27
C TYR A 183 13.08 3.87 11.27
N LEU A 184 13.45 3.06 10.28
CA LEU A 184 13.11 1.65 10.25
C LEU A 184 13.65 0.90 11.48
N LYS A 185 14.84 1.27 11.97
CA LYS A 185 15.40 0.70 13.20
C LYS A 185 14.59 1.04 14.44
N SER A 186 14.05 2.26 14.55
CA SER A 186 13.25 2.68 15.71
C SER A 186 11.81 2.15 15.68
N THR A 187 11.38 1.63 14.53
CA THR A 187 10.03 1.12 14.25
C THR A 187 10.08 -0.31 13.72
N ASP A 188 11.08 -1.07 14.17
CA ASP A 188 11.30 -2.45 13.74
C ASP A 188 10.20 -3.41 14.20
N ASN A 189 9.35 -3.01 15.15
CA ASN A 189 8.20 -3.73 15.65
C ASN A 189 6.86 -3.23 15.08
N LEU A 190 6.87 -2.29 14.14
CA LEU A 190 5.66 -1.75 13.53
C LEU A 190 5.04 -2.78 12.57
N THR A 191 3.70 -2.89 12.61
CA THR A 191 2.92 -3.85 11.83
C THR A 191 1.64 -3.18 11.31
N ILE A 192 1.09 -3.66 10.19
CA ILE A 192 -0.28 -3.30 9.80
C ILE A 192 -1.22 -4.29 10.46
N LYS A 193 -2.17 -3.80 11.28
CA LYS A 193 -3.16 -4.63 11.97
C LYS A 193 -4.52 -4.60 11.30
N TYR A 194 -5.14 -5.77 11.23
CA TYR A 194 -6.49 -6.01 10.72
C TYR A 194 -7.35 -6.65 11.80
N THR A 195 -8.42 -5.94 12.17
CA THR A 195 -9.33 -6.31 13.25
C THR A 195 -10.33 -7.36 12.78
N SER A 196 -10.37 -8.50 13.47
CA SER A 196 -11.40 -9.52 13.23
C SER A 196 -12.76 -9.02 13.72
N GLN A 197 -13.81 -9.34 12.98
CA GLN A 197 -15.17 -9.29 13.51
C GLN A 197 -15.38 -10.57 14.31
N ARG A 198 -15.79 -10.43 15.57
CA ARG A 198 -16.16 -11.56 16.42
C ARG A 198 -17.64 -11.85 16.25
N GLU A 199 -18.00 -13.12 16.40
CA GLU A 199 -19.39 -13.57 16.36
C GLU A 199 -20.24 -12.94 17.48
N THR A 200 -19.59 -12.52 18.58
CA THR A 200 -20.18 -11.79 19.71
C THR A 200 -20.36 -10.29 19.47
N ASP A 201 -19.88 -9.74 18.35
CA ASP A 201 -20.02 -8.32 18.06
C ASP A 201 -21.47 -8.03 17.70
N LEU A 202 -22.21 -7.43 18.66
CA LEU A 202 -23.65 -7.12 18.57
C LEU A 202 -24.03 -6.22 17.38
N LYS A 203 -23.06 -5.60 16.71
CA LYS A 203 -23.24 -4.81 15.49
C LYS A 203 -22.13 -5.15 14.49
N PRO A 204 -22.41 -5.17 13.18
CA PRO A 204 -21.37 -5.27 12.17
C PRO A 204 -20.31 -4.19 12.40
N ASN A 205 -19.05 -4.59 12.47
CA ASN A 205 -17.96 -3.65 12.66
C ASN A 205 -17.92 -2.69 11.44
N PRO A 206 -18.06 -1.36 11.60
CA PRO A 206 -18.02 -0.42 10.47
C PRO A 206 -16.75 -0.55 9.61
N SER A 207 -15.66 -1.04 10.19
CA SER A 207 -14.40 -1.34 9.51
C SER A 207 -14.49 -2.49 8.49
N TRP A 208 -15.59 -3.24 8.46
CA TRP A 208 -15.87 -4.31 7.51
C TRP A 208 -16.74 -3.86 6.32
N THR A 209 -17.02 -2.57 6.21
CA THR A 209 -17.60 -1.99 4.99
C THR A 209 -16.53 -1.85 3.89
N PHE A 210 -16.96 -1.66 2.63
CA PHE A 210 -16.04 -1.46 1.51
C PHE A 210 -14.94 -0.45 1.86
N PRO A 211 -13.68 -0.67 1.46
CA PRO A 211 -12.56 0.17 1.85
C PRO A 211 -12.81 1.67 1.60
N GLU A 212 -12.63 2.50 2.62
CA GLU A 212 -12.62 3.95 2.44
C GLU A 212 -11.25 4.37 1.89
N GLY A 213 -11.26 5.06 0.74
CA GLY A 213 -10.06 5.58 0.08
C GLY A 213 -9.89 7.06 0.35
N ALA A 214 -8.67 7.48 0.70
CA ALA A 214 -8.30 8.88 0.83
C ALA A 214 -7.21 9.21 -0.18
N SER A 215 -7.32 10.36 -0.85
CA SER A 215 -6.35 10.86 -1.83
C SER A 215 -5.97 12.31 -1.54
N ASP A 216 -4.68 12.61 -1.61
CA ASP A 216 -4.11 13.95 -1.44
C ASP A 216 -3.06 14.20 -2.52
N THR A 217 -2.68 15.47 -2.69
CA THR A 217 -1.58 15.87 -3.54
C THR A 217 -0.66 16.90 -2.89
N ASP A 218 0.64 16.72 -3.04
CA ASP A 218 1.62 17.80 -2.81
C ASP A 218 1.85 18.58 -4.10
N TRP A 219 1.08 19.64 -4.32
CA TRP A 219 1.12 20.42 -5.56
C TRP A 219 2.45 21.15 -5.74
N ALA A 220 3.11 20.91 -6.87
CA ALA A 220 4.42 21.46 -7.20
C ALA A 220 5.51 21.22 -6.13
N GLY A 221 5.35 20.15 -5.34
CA GLY A 221 6.25 19.79 -4.25
C GLY A 221 7.64 19.34 -4.69
N ASP A 222 7.78 18.81 -5.92
CA ASP A 222 9.10 18.51 -6.47
C ASP A 222 9.79 19.78 -6.96
N ARG A 223 10.73 20.29 -6.18
CA ARG A 223 11.42 21.57 -6.47
C ARG A 223 12.27 21.54 -7.73
N SER A 224 12.67 20.37 -8.19
CA SER A 224 13.48 20.19 -9.40
C SER A 224 12.67 20.20 -10.69
N THR A 225 11.36 19.89 -10.64
CA THR A 225 10.50 19.76 -11.83
C THR A 225 9.15 20.47 -11.71
N LEU A 226 8.82 20.98 -10.52
CA LEU A 226 7.52 21.51 -10.11
C LEU A 226 6.36 20.54 -10.35
N ARG A 227 6.64 19.24 -10.39
CA ARG A 227 5.64 18.19 -10.49
C ARG A 227 5.08 17.88 -9.11
N SER A 228 3.81 17.53 -9.08
CA SER A 228 3.10 17.20 -7.85
C SER A 228 3.32 15.75 -7.43
N THR A 229 3.20 15.43 -6.14
CA THR A 229 3.19 14.04 -5.65
C THR A 229 1.76 13.64 -5.33
N THR A 230 1.22 12.64 -6.02
CA THR A 230 -0.07 12.02 -5.72
C THR A 230 0.11 10.94 -4.68
N GLY A 231 -0.77 10.93 -3.68
CA GLY A 231 -0.83 9.88 -2.68
C GLY A 231 -2.26 9.41 -2.48
N TYR A 232 -2.44 8.10 -2.31
CA TYR A 232 -3.71 7.55 -1.85
C TYR A 232 -3.52 6.37 -0.90
N VAL A 233 -4.50 6.13 -0.04
CA VAL A 233 -4.55 4.95 0.83
C VAL A 233 -5.99 4.46 1.00
N PHE A 234 -6.17 3.15 0.85
CA PHE A 234 -7.41 2.42 1.11
C PHE A 234 -7.23 1.57 2.35
N LYS A 235 -8.20 1.65 3.26
CA LYS A 235 -8.22 0.88 4.49
C LYS A 235 -9.37 -0.11 4.53
N PHE A 236 -9.10 -1.29 5.04
CA PHE A 236 -10.10 -2.33 5.28
C PHE A 236 -9.79 -3.03 6.60
N MET A 237 -10.83 -3.33 7.38
CA MET A 237 -10.69 -3.98 8.69
C MET A 237 -9.71 -3.26 9.63
N GLY A 238 -9.61 -1.93 9.52
CA GLY A 238 -8.74 -1.11 10.38
C GLY A 238 -7.30 -0.92 9.87
N GLY A 239 -6.85 -1.68 8.87
CA GLY A 239 -5.50 -1.59 8.31
C GLY A 239 -5.47 -1.13 6.85
N ALA A 240 -4.35 -0.55 6.41
CA ALA A 240 -4.10 -0.26 5.00
C ALA A 240 -4.06 -1.55 4.18
N ILE A 241 -4.71 -1.56 3.02
CA ILE A 241 -4.72 -2.70 2.08
C ILE A 241 -4.23 -2.34 0.67
N SER A 242 -4.26 -1.06 0.32
CA SER A 242 -3.69 -0.53 -0.92
C SER A 242 -3.28 0.90 -0.69
N TRP A 243 -2.09 1.28 -1.17
CA TRP A 243 -1.58 2.64 -1.05
C TRP A 243 -0.61 2.95 -2.18
N ARG A 244 -0.41 4.24 -2.42
CA ARG A 244 0.52 4.74 -3.42
C ARG A 244 1.08 6.09 -3.02
N SER A 245 2.35 6.31 -3.35
CA SER A 245 3.01 7.62 -3.36
C SER A 245 3.76 7.73 -4.69
N GLN A 246 3.36 8.65 -5.55
CA GLN A 246 3.90 8.74 -6.89
C GLN A 246 4.02 10.20 -7.37
N LEU A 247 5.16 10.52 -7.98
CA LEU A 247 5.33 11.79 -8.69
C LEU A 247 4.47 11.78 -9.95
N GLN A 248 3.64 12.81 -10.13
CA GLN A 248 2.83 12.97 -11.32
C GLN A 248 3.72 13.12 -12.57
N PRO A 249 3.34 12.53 -13.71
CA PRO A 249 4.16 12.55 -14.92
C PRO A 249 4.27 13.95 -15.55
N THR A 250 3.32 14.83 -15.29
CA THR A 250 3.25 16.18 -15.85
C THR A 250 3.02 17.22 -14.75
N VAL A 251 3.47 18.45 -15.00
CA VAL A 251 3.21 19.58 -14.10
C VAL A 251 1.71 19.91 -14.15
N ALA A 252 1.12 20.17 -12.99
CA ALA A 252 -0.26 20.65 -12.86
C ALA A 252 -0.26 22.17 -12.72
N LEU A 253 -1.14 22.86 -13.45
CA LEU A 253 -1.22 24.31 -13.48
C LEU A 253 -1.96 24.89 -12.27
N SER A 254 -2.66 24.04 -11.51
CA SER A 254 -3.32 24.42 -10.26
C SER A 254 -3.33 23.26 -9.26
N SER A 255 -3.47 23.57 -7.97
CA SER A 255 -3.69 22.56 -6.94
C SER A 255 -4.95 21.74 -7.21
N THR A 256 -6.02 22.38 -7.69
CA THR A 256 -7.27 21.69 -8.09
C THR A 256 -7.03 20.63 -9.16
N GLU A 257 -6.26 20.95 -10.21
CA GLU A 257 -5.91 19.98 -11.25
C GLU A 257 -5.09 18.81 -10.69
N ALA A 258 -4.12 19.10 -9.82
CA ALA A 258 -3.27 18.09 -9.20
C ALA A 258 -4.08 17.12 -8.33
N GLU A 259 -4.97 17.65 -7.48
CA GLU A 259 -5.89 16.89 -6.64
C GLU A 259 -6.86 16.06 -7.47
N TYR A 260 -7.34 16.62 -8.58
CA TYR A 260 -8.26 15.92 -9.45
C TYR A 260 -7.65 14.66 -10.09
N ARG A 261 -6.37 14.74 -10.47
CA ARG A 261 -5.60 13.57 -10.92
C ARG A 261 -5.48 12.53 -9.80
N ALA A 262 -5.19 12.96 -8.58
CA ALA A 262 -5.10 12.05 -7.43
C ALA A 262 -6.42 11.33 -7.12
N ILE A 263 -7.55 12.05 -7.16
CA ILE A 263 -8.89 11.46 -7.02
C ILE A 263 -9.14 10.43 -8.13
N THR A 264 -8.74 10.74 -9.37
CA THR A 264 -8.93 9.85 -10.53
C THR A 264 -8.13 8.56 -10.35
N GLU A 265 -6.85 8.64 -9.96
CA GLU A 265 -6.02 7.47 -9.66
C GLU A 265 -6.60 6.63 -8.50
N ALA A 266 -7.03 7.29 -7.42
CA ALA A 266 -7.68 6.62 -6.30
C ALA A 266 -9.00 5.96 -6.74
N GLY A 267 -9.80 6.60 -7.59
CA GLY A 267 -11.01 6.02 -8.16
C GLY A 267 -10.74 4.76 -8.97
N GLN A 268 -9.70 4.75 -9.80
CA GLN A 268 -9.31 3.57 -10.57
C GLN A 268 -8.94 2.40 -9.64
N GLU A 269 -8.17 2.69 -8.59
CA GLU A 269 -7.83 1.70 -7.56
C GLU A 269 -9.08 1.20 -6.81
N ALA A 270 -10.01 2.09 -6.47
CA ALA A 270 -11.27 1.73 -5.83
C ALA A 270 -12.12 0.79 -6.70
N LEU A 271 -12.16 0.99 -8.03
CA LEU A 271 -12.85 0.05 -8.92
C LEU A 271 -12.14 -1.30 -9.00
N TRP A 272 -10.81 -1.32 -8.97
CA TRP A 272 -10.05 -2.56 -8.93
C TRP A 272 -10.34 -3.32 -7.62
N LEU A 273 -10.29 -2.64 -6.48
CA LEU A 273 -10.66 -3.19 -5.17
C LEU A 273 -12.12 -3.68 -5.15
N MET A 274 -13.06 -2.94 -5.74
CA MET A 274 -14.45 -3.39 -5.85
C MET A 274 -14.57 -4.68 -6.65
N LYS A 275 -13.86 -4.81 -7.77
CA LYS A 275 -13.87 -6.04 -8.56
C LYS A 275 -13.31 -7.20 -7.75
N LEU A 276 -12.20 -6.99 -7.04
CA LEU A 276 -11.59 -7.99 -6.17
C LEU A 276 -12.55 -8.40 -5.04
N MET A 277 -13.13 -7.44 -4.32
CA MET A 277 -14.09 -7.70 -3.23
C MET A 277 -15.32 -8.46 -3.74
N LYS A 278 -15.86 -8.11 -4.90
CA LYS A 278 -16.96 -8.85 -5.53
C LYS A 278 -16.58 -10.28 -5.91
N GLN A 279 -15.35 -10.50 -6.41
CA GLN A 279 -14.85 -11.85 -6.67
C GLN A 279 -14.68 -12.65 -5.38
N LEU A 280 -14.30 -12.00 -4.28
CA LEU A 280 -14.25 -12.57 -2.94
C LEU A 280 -15.63 -12.67 -2.27
N GLU A 281 -16.71 -12.28 -2.95
CA GLU A 281 -18.10 -12.23 -2.44
C GLU A 281 -18.25 -11.37 -1.16
N ILE A 282 -17.33 -10.45 -0.94
CA ILE A 282 -17.42 -9.46 0.13
C ILE A 282 -18.45 -8.41 -0.32
N PRO A 283 -19.50 -8.15 0.47
CA PRO A 283 -20.52 -7.17 0.12
C PRO A 283 -19.92 -5.78 -0.13
N VAL A 284 -20.22 -5.23 -1.32
CA VAL A 284 -19.82 -3.87 -1.69
C VAL A 284 -21.04 -3.00 -1.86
N ASN A 285 -21.15 -1.98 -1.02
CA ASN A 285 -22.21 -0.97 -1.12
C ASN A 285 -21.73 0.20 -1.95
N THR A 286 -22.49 0.57 -2.98
CA THR A 286 -22.29 1.79 -3.76
C THR A 286 -23.20 2.91 -3.25
N PRO A 287 -22.78 4.18 -3.32
CA PRO A 287 -21.53 4.67 -3.89
C PRO A 287 -20.31 4.40 -3.00
N LEU A 288 -19.15 4.10 -3.61
CA LEU A 288 -17.87 3.96 -2.91
C LEU A 288 -17.39 5.35 -2.47
N LYS A 289 -16.86 5.46 -1.26
CA LYS A 289 -16.44 6.76 -0.70
C LYS A 289 -14.99 7.07 -1.07
N LEU A 290 -14.78 8.23 -1.67
CA LEU A 290 -13.46 8.80 -1.93
C LEU A 290 -13.31 10.09 -1.12
N ILE A 291 -12.28 10.14 -0.30
CA ILE A 291 -11.97 11.25 0.60
C ILE A 291 -10.94 12.17 -0.06
N CYS A 292 -11.24 13.47 -0.07
CA CYS A 292 -10.34 14.54 -0.54
C CYS A 292 -10.61 15.80 0.30
N ASP A 293 -9.60 16.59 0.61
CA ASP A 293 -9.75 17.83 1.38
C ASP A 293 -9.96 19.08 0.50
N ASN A 294 -9.70 18.99 -0.81
CA ASN A 294 -9.90 20.08 -1.77
C ASN A 294 -11.36 20.19 -2.26
N LEU A 295 -12.08 21.18 -1.73
CA LEU A 295 -13.48 21.47 -2.11
C LEU A 295 -13.65 21.82 -3.59
N SER A 296 -12.69 22.52 -4.21
CA SER A 296 -12.75 22.85 -5.63
C SER A 296 -12.68 21.59 -6.51
N ALA A 297 -11.81 20.63 -6.15
CA ALA A 297 -11.71 19.36 -6.84
C ALA A 297 -12.99 18.52 -6.66
N ILE A 298 -13.55 18.50 -5.44
CA ILE A 298 -14.83 17.84 -5.15
C ILE A 298 -15.96 18.45 -5.99
N HIS A 299 -16.08 19.77 -6.02
CA HIS A 299 -17.11 20.45 -6.81
C HIS A 299 -16.95 20.17 -8.31
N LEU A 300 -15.72 20.10 -8.82
CA LEU A 300 -15.45 19.78 -10.22
C LEU A 300 -15.81 18.34 -10.58
N ALA A 301 -15.69 17.42 -9.62
CA ALA A 301 -16.09 16.01 -9.76
C ALA A 301 -17.62 15.83 -9.69
N GLN A 302 -18.32 16.70 -8.96
CA GLN A 302 -19.77 16.63 -8.77
C GLN A 302 -20.59 17.43 -9.80
N ASN A 303 -20.05 18.53 -10.33
CA ASN A 303 -20.81 19.46 -11.18
C ASN A 303 -20.38 19.42 -12.65
N PRO A 304 -21.34 19.49 -13.60
CA PRO A 304 -21.06 19.42 -15.04
C PRO A 304 -20.54 20.72 -15.67
N VAL A 305 -20.33 21.80 -14.91
CA VAL A 305 -19.95 23.11 -15.48
C VAL A 305 -18.55 23.06 -16.10
N HIS A 306 -18.46 23.41 -17.38
CA HIS A 306 -17.26 23.32 -18.22
C HIS A 306 -16.17 24.31 -17.83
N HIS A 307 -14.93 23.84 -17.74
CA HIS A 307 -13.76 24.57 -18.23
C HIS A 307 -12.83 23.57 -18.93
N GLY A 308 -12.59 23.78 -20.22
CA GLY A 308 -11.63 23.00 -20.98
C GLY A 308 -10.21 23.49 -20.73
N GLN A 309 -9.25 22.56 -20.70
CA GLN A 309 -7.92 22.68 -21.31
C GLN A 309 -7.18 21.32 -21.20
N VAL A 310 -6.49 20.97 -22.28
CA VAL A 310 -5.69 19.74 -22.55
C VAL A 310 -6.47 18.40 -22.50
N LYS A 311 -6.31 17.58 -23.54
CA LYS A 311 -7.09 16.33 -23.74
C LYS A 311 -6.95 15.32 -22.60
N HIS A 312 -5.77 15.17 -21.99
CA HIS A 312 -5.57 14.20 -20.89
C HIS A 312 -6.31 14.61 -19.62
N VAL A 313 -6.21 15.89 -19.25
CA VAL A 313 -6.96 16.48 -18.14
C VAL A 313 -8.46 16.35 -18.40
N ALA A 314 -8.92 16.64 -19.62
CA ALA A 314 -10.31 16.46 -20.00
C ALA A 314 -10.79 15.00 -19.86
N ILE A 315 -9.98 14.01 -20.25
CA ILE A 315 -10.35 12.59 -20.12
C ILE A 315 -10.48 12.18 -18.64
N GLU A 316 -9.51 12.55 -17.80
CA GLU A 316 -9.57 12.28 -16.36
C GLU A 316 -10.77 12.99 -15.71
N HIS A 317 -11.01 14.25 -16.11
CA HIS A 317 -12.18 15.05 -15.75
C HIS A 317 -13.49 14.34 -16.08
N HIS A 318 -13.65 13.88 -17.31
CA HIS A 318 -14.86 13.17 -17.72
C HIS A 318 -15.02 11.84 -16.98
N TRP A 319 -13.92 11.11 -16.77
CA TRP A 319 -13.97 9.78 -16.16
C TRP A 319 -14.50 9.80 -14.73
N ILE A 320 -13.88 10.55 -13.82
CA ILE A 320 -14.31 10.52 -12.41
C ILE A 320 -15.71 11.14 -12.26
N ARG A 321 -16.00 12.18 -13.03
CA ARG A 321 -17.32 12.81 -13.05
C ARG A 321 -18.41 11.83 -13.48
N GLU A 322 -18.18 11.07 -14.54
CA GLU A 322 -19.13 10.06 -15.01
C GLU A 322 -19.41 9.02 -13.91
N HIS A 323 -18.38 8.53 -13.22
CA HIS A 323 -18.56 7.60 -12.11
C HIS A 323 -19.27 8.21 -10.90
N VAL A 324 -19.05 9.50 -10.60
CA VAL A 324 -19.79 10.21 -9.55
C VAL A 324 -21.26 10.38 -9.96
N SER A 325 -21.55 10.83 -11.18
CA SER A 325 -22.91 11.01 -11.70
C SER A 325 -23.69 9.70 -11.79
N ASN A 326 -23.02 8.59 -12.12
CA ASN A 326 -23.61 7.25 -12.15
C ASN A 326 -23.79 6.63 -10.76
N GLY A 327 -23.47 7.35 -9.67
CA GLY A 327 -23.58 6.84 -8.31
C GLY A 327 -22.58 5.74 -7.97
N THR A 328 -21.49 5.61 -8.74
CA THR A 328 -20.39 4.68 -8.44
C THR A 328 -19.53 5.23 -7.31
N PHE A 329 -19.25 6.54 -7.33
CA PHE A 329 -18.47 7.22 -6.28
C PHE A 329 -19.27 8.30 -5.57
N LYS A 330 -18.92 8.52 -4.29
CA LYS A 330 -19.36 9.65 -3.50
C LYS A 330 -18.15 10.32 -2.87
N MET A 331 -17.93 11.57 -3.27
CA MET A 331 -16.89 12.39 -2.69
C MET A 331 -17.25 12.77 -1.24
N LYS A 332 -16.27 12.68 -0.34
CA LYS A 332 -16.39 13.07 1.07
C LYS A 332 -15.27 14.05 1.40
N ASN A 333 -15.64 15.22 1.90
CA ASN A 333 -14.66 16.16 2.41
C ASN A 333 -14.24 15.78 3.85
N VAL A 334 -12.96 15.99 4.16
CA VAL A 334 -12.41 15.93 5.51
C VAL A 334 -11.50 17.12 5.73
N TYR A 335 -11.26 17.48 6.99
CA TYR A 335 -10.23 18.46 7.32
C TYR A 335 -8.84 17.88 7.04
N THR A 336 -7.89 18.72 6.62
CA THR A 336 -6.48 18.34 6.39
C THR A 336 -5.86 17.66 7.62
N SER A 337 -6.27 18.01 8.83
CA SER A 337 -5.82 17.35 10.07
C SER A 337 -6.23 15.87 10.20
N GLU A 338 -7.15 15.39 9.36
CA GLU A 338 -7.63 14.01 9.27
C GLU A 338 -7.26 13.36 7.92
N MET A 339 -6.47 14.04 7.08
CA MET A 339 -6.16 13.60 5.73
C MET A 339 -5.02 12.57 5.73
N ILE A 340 -5.36 11.30 5.97
CA ILE A 340 -4.39 10.20 6.07
C ILE A 340 -3.49 10.02 4.84
N ALA A 341 -3.88 10.53 3.66
CA ALA A 341 -3.06 10.48 2.46
C ALA A 341 -1.91 11.50 2.46
N ASP A 342 -1.92 12.51 3.35
CA ASP A 342 -0.77 13.41 3.56
C ASP A 342 0.51 12.65 3.90
N LEU A 343 0.38 11.49 4.57
CA LEU A 343 1.48 10.57 4.88
C LEU A 343 2.25 10.13 3.61
N LEU A 344 1.58 10.14 2.46
CA LEU A 344 2.07 9.62 1.18
C LEU A 344 2.46 10.73 0.21
N THR A 345 2.25 11.99 0.54
CA THR A 345 2.49 13.12 -0.36
C THR A 345 3.52 14.10 0.17
N LYS A 346 3.65 14.22 1.50
CA LYS A 346 4.40 15.28 2.15
C LYS A 346 5.27 14.74 3.27
N ASN A 347 6.33 15.48 3.59
CA ASN A 347 7.12 15.25 4.79
C ASN A 347 6.42 15.87 6.00
N LEU A 348 5.96 15.04 6.93
CA LEU A 348 5.18 15.48 8.08
C LEU A 348 6.02 15.64 9.34
N SER A 349 5.61 16.57 10.20
CA SER A 349 6.15 16.63 11.56
C SER A 349 5.71 15.40 12.37
N LYS A 350 6.46 15.07 13.44
CA LYS A 350 6.29 13.83 14.20
C LYS A 350 4.85 13.57 14.66
N GLY A 351 4.14 14.59 15.14
CA GLY A 351 2.78 14.46 15.66
C GLY A 351 1.79 13.94 14.60
N PRO A 352 1.55 14.71 13.52
CA PRO A 352 0.72 14.27 12.39
C PRO A 352 1.19 12.96 11.77
N PHE A 353 2.51 12.76 11.61
CA PHE A 353 3.06 11.53 11.04
C PHE A 353 2.64 10.29 11.85
N VAL A 354 2.86 10.31 13.18
CA VAL A 354 2.50 9.19 14.07
C VAL A 354 0.98 8.98 14.10
N LYS A 355 0.20 10.07 14.13
CA LYS A 355 -1.26 10.00 14.08
C LYS A 355 -1.74 9.29 12.81
N PHE A 356 -1.25 9.70 11.64
CA PHE A 356 -1.69 9.10 10.38
C PHE A 356 -1.23 7.66 10.22
N CYS A 357 -0.03 7.30 10.70
CA CYS A 357 0.39 5.90 10.80
C CYS A 357 -0.64 5.07 11.59
N GLN A 358 -1.00 5.51 12.80
CA GLN A 358 -2.00 4.80 13.62
C GLN A 358 -3.37 4.71 12.92
N MET A 359 -3.81 5.78 12.27
CA MET A 359 -5.09 5.81 11.55
C MET A 359 -5.12 4.84 10.36
N ILE A 360 -3.97 4.46 9.79
CA ILE A 360 -3.87 3.46 8.71
C ILE A 360 -3.57 2.04 9.24
N GLY A 361 -3.69 1.84 10.55
CA GLY A 361 -3.52 0.55 11.21
C GLY A 361 -2.06 0.17 11.48
N MET A 362 -1.12 1.10 11.30
CA MET A 362 0.28 0.89 11.66
C MET A 362 0.42 1.02 13.18
N THR A 363 0.62 -0.12 13.85
CA THR A 363 0.73 -0.18 15.31
C THR A 363 1.90 -1.04 15.72
N ASN A 364 2.53 -0.67 16.84
CA ASN A 364 3.58 -1.47 17.44
C ASN A 364 2.98 -2.79 17.88
N ASP A 365 3.65 -3.89 17.56
CA ASP A 365 3.21 -5.14 18.09
C ASP A 365 3.47 -5.20 19.60
N VAL A 366 2.47 -5.67 20.35
CA VAL A 366 2.65 -5.93 21.77
C VAL A 366 3.39 -7.26 21.81
N ARG A 367 4.72 -7.20 21.82
CA ARG A 367 5.50 -8.39 22.21
C ARG A 367 4.98 -8.78 23.57
N ILE A 368 4.27 -9.90 23.65
CA ILE A 368 4.06 -10.58 24.92
C ILE A 368 5.46 -11.01 25.32
N GLU A 369 6.09 -10.26 26.22
CA GLU A 369 7.23 -10.77 26.98
C GLU A 369 6.73 -12.03 27.71
N GLY A 370 7.19 -13.18 27.28
CA GLY A 370 6.88 -14.46 27.90
C GLY A 370 6.48 -15.53 26.89
N ASP A 371 7.48 -16.24 26.39
CA ASP A 371 7.58 -17.68 26.66
C ASP A 371 9.07 -17.97 26.90
N CYS A 372 9.34 -18.72 27.97
CA CYS A 372 10.63 -18.88 28.66
C CYS A 372 11.79 -19.41 27.79
#